data_AF-A0A921LAU4-F1
#
_entry.id   AF-A0A921LAU4-F1
#
_cell.length_a   1.000
_cell.length_b   1.000
_cell.length_c   1.000
_cell.angle_alpha   90.00
_cell.angle_beta   90.00
_cell.angle_gamma   90.00
#
_symmetry.space_group_name_H-M   'P 1'
#
loop_
_entity.id
_entity.type
_entity.pdbx_description
1 polymer ?
#
loop_
_entity_poly.entity_id
_entity_poly.type
_entity_poly.pdbx_seq_one_letter_code
_entity_poly.pdbx_strand_id
1 'polypeptide(L)'
;MIRLFPEDATEEQFKTNGIAVLDSGIKNNSVEWTKNGMYSFDFDYFSEEKYSGIIKGDMIVVAPTPLGEQPFRIHKVTKQIGFLKVECYHLFYDLASNLIEDSNFVNSTGTALMDRFNAAFQYPTNFRFTSDIDKVANCRMVRMNPVQALLDTSKDNTFLNRWGGVISRDGYDVKMLKTMGEDRGFKITHGKNLTGYTYQIDWEPMATRIMPIGFDGLMLPEKYVDSPLINKYKNIKIKTVNYQDVKAENSNSQFNQEGAIPVDQAYEKLRSLAKEEYIKNEADKPSINIKVQFKNLGDTKEYIQFKKLVDVKPLDIVHIQVSDFDIKDSVISYKYDALAREYTEVELGTIARTGISDKTVSTENKVTNVETKVDETNTNLNETNVNLTETNKNVVEIQNDIGDLESTAKQAQERIDKVKQDVANTQSDMTKVMNNGGNNKIEWSPNLMNATQMKIHTSYGYWLLDDAGAGFHSNNGTVMNGLSADGRIYADSITGNTLTGTNINGGRINGGIIDGAQFVAGSIKTKSHAQFLNSAGQVSTSVASYGISTPALTVDGDIDRAVNANIQYLHVSGNISGNASGLYLQGPVYVDGRKI
;
A
#
# COMPACT_ATOMS: atom_id res chain seq x y z
N MET A 1 40.33 6.69 1.47
CA MET A 1 39.27 5.66 1.58
C MET A 1 38.05 6.34 2.16
N ILE A 2 36.89 6.02 1.64
CA ILE A 2 35.59 6.48 2.10
C ILE A 2 35.05 5.44 3.07
N ARG A 3 34.79 5.88 4.31
CA ARG A 3 34.47 5.00 5.45
C ARG A 3 33.12 5.36 6.03
N LEU A 4 32.38 4.35 6.46
CA LEU A 4 31.09 4.48 7.12
C LEU A 4 31.24 4.23 8.62
N PHE A 5 30.60 5.07 9.41
CA PHE A 5 30.53 5.03 10.86
C PHE A 5 29.05 5.05 11.30
N PRO A 6 28.73 4.43 12.44
CA PRO A 6 27.36 4.45 12.97
C PRO A 6 26.94 5.86 13.39
N GLU A 7 25.63 6.11 13.50
CA GLU A 7 25.07 7.42 13.88
C GLU A 7 25.57 7.94 15.26
N ASP A 8 25.89 7.02 16.16
CA ASP A 8 26.32 7.26 17.55
C ASP A 8 27.85 7.13 17.75
N ALA A 9 28.62 7.20 16.67
CA ALA A 9 30.08 7.09 16.72
C ALA A 9 30.67 8.11 17.72
N THR A 10 31.38 7.60 18.72
CA THR A 10 32.06 8.42 19.75
C THR A 10 33.45 8.87 19.33
N GLU A 11 33.93 8.39 18.18
CA GLU A 11 35.26 8.72 17.67
C GLU A 11 35.28 10.12 17.07
N GLU A 12 35.94 11.07 17.72
CA GLU A 12 36.01 12.45 17.22
C GLU A 12 36.91 12.63 16.00
N GLN A 13 37.98 11.83 15.89
CA GLN A 13 39.00 11.98 14.84
C GLN A 13 38.76 11.06 13.64
N PHE A 14 37.79 10.14 13.74
CA PHE A 14 37.44 9.16 12.71
C PHE A 14 38.64 8.51 11.99
N LYS A 15 39.66 8.08 12.74
CA LYS A 15 40.88 7.42 12.26
C LYS A 15 40.71 5.92 12.04
N THR A 16 39.73 5.28 12.67
CA THR A 16 39.46 3.85 12.45
C THR A 16 38.81 3.59 11.08
N ASN A 17 38.65 2.33 10.69
CA ASN A 17 37.93 1.98 9.46
C ASN A 17 36.40 2.09 9.59
N GLY A 18 35.90 2.50 10.76
CA GLY A 18 34.48 2.47 11.07
C GLY A 18 33.90 1.06 10.94
N ILE A 19 32.65 0.98 10.50
CA ILE A 19 31.93 -0.28 10.29
C ILE A 19 32.07 -0.82 8.86
N ALA A 20 32.43 0.03 7.89
CA ALA A 20 32.63 -0.37 6.50
C ALA A 20 33.53 0.60 5.73
N VAL A 21 34.23 0.06 4.73
CA VAL A 21 34.91 0.84 3.67
C VAL A 21 34.07 0.73 2.41
N LEU A 22 33.65 1.86 1.85
CA LEU A 22 32.64 1.93 0.80
C LEU A 22 33.24 2.01 -0.62
N ASP A 23 34.56 2.15 -0.76
CA ASP A 23 35.25 2.46 -2.02
C ASP A 23 34.83 1.58 -3.21
N SER A 24 34.62 0.27 -3.02
CA SER A 24 34.29 -0.66 -4.12
C SER A 24 32.95 -0.35 -4.78
N GLY A 25 31.98 0.15 -4.01
CA GLY A 25 30.61 0.33 -4.48
C GLY A 25 30.24 1.75 -4.87
N ILE A 26 31.15 2.71 -4.67
CA ILE A 26 30.87 4.13 -4.90
C ILE A 26 31.02 4.50 -6.39
N LYS A 27 30.06 5.28 -6.88
CA LYS A 27 30.08 5.99 -8.17
C LYS A 27 29.60 7.43 -8.00
N ASN A 28 29.85 8.25 -9.02
CA ASN A 28 29.38 9.64 -9.12
C ASN A 28 29.58 10.44 -7.82
N ASN A 29 30.73 10.26 -7.16
CA ASN A 29 31.02 10.90 -5.89
C ASN A 29 31.51 12.34 -6.11
N SER A 30 31.06 13.25 -5.26
CA SER A 30 31.40 14.67 -5.34
C SER A 30 31.39 15.29 -3.95
N VAL A 31 32.56 15.71 -3.48
CA VAL A 31 32.68 16.64 -2.35
C VAL A 31 32.53 18.04 -2.92
N GLU A 32 31.53 18.79 -2.45
CA GLU A 32 31.28 20.18 -2.85
C GLU A 32 31.52 21.12 -1.68
N TRP A 33 32.32 22.16 -1.89
CA TRP A 33 32.60 23.16 -0.87
C TRP A 33 32.48 24.56 -1.46
N THR A 34 31.86 25.45 -0.71
CA THR A 34 31.76 26.87 -1.03
C THR A 34 32.16 27.71 0.17
N LYS A 35 32.96 28.76 -0.06
CA LYS A 35 33.38 29.75 0.96
C LYS A 35 32.17 30.27 1.73
N ASN A 36 32.18 30.11 3.06
CA ASN A 36 31.08 30.49 3.95
C ASN A 36 29.71 29.89 3.59
N GLY A 37 29.68 28.92 2.68
CA GLY A 37 28.48 28.32 2.12
C GLY A 37 28.41 26.83 2.40
N MET A 38 27.82 26.09 1.46
CA MET A 38 27.60 24.65 1.58
C MET A 38 28.91 23.87 1.68
N TYR A 39 28.91 22.79 2.46
CA TYR A 39 29.94 21.76 2.43
C TYR A 39 29.26 20.39 2.50
N SER A 40 29.26 19.67 1.39
CA SER A 40 28.52 18.42 1.23
C SER A 40 29.39 17.35 0.58
N PHE A 41 28.93 16.11 0.72
CA PHE A 41 29.50 14.96 0.02
C PHE A 41 28.38 14.04 -0.45
N ASP A 42 28.21 13.97 -1.76
CA ASP A 42 27.17 13.15 -2.37
C ASP A 42 27.80 12.04 -3.20
N PHE A 43 27.18 10.85 -3.19
CA PHE A 43 27.64 9.72 -3.96
C PHE A 43 26.53 8.72 -4.27
N ASP A 44 26.71 7.95 -5.33
CA ASP A 44 25.89 6.78 -5.63
C ASP A 44 26.59 5.52 -5.10
N TYR A 45 25.84 4.58 -4.54
CA TYR A 45 26.36 3.30 -4.06
C TYR A 45 25.60 2.14 -4.71
N PHE A 46 26.27 1.23 -5.42
CA PHE A 46 25.59 0.13 -6.10
C PHE A 46 24.76 -0.73 -5.14
N SER A 47 23.54 -1.05 -5.53
CA SER A 47 22.60 -1.80 -4.68
C SER A 47 23.04 -3.25 -4.44
N GLU A 48 23.82 -3.82 -5.36
CA GLU A 48 24.37 -5.18 -5.29
C GLU A 48 25.63 -5.29 -4.41
N GLU A 49 26.22 -4.15 -4.02
CA GLU A 49 27.44 -4.14 -3.21
C GLU A 49 27.17 -4.48 -1.76
N LYS A 50 28.19 -5.08 -1.12
CA LYS A 50 28.11 -5.72 0.20
C LYS A 50 27.45 -4.85 1.28
N TYR A 51 27.70 -3.54 1.28
CA TYR A 51 27.28 -2.65 2.35
C TYR A 51 26.00 -1.86 2.03
N SER A 52 25.33 -2.12 0.90
CA SER A 52 24.13 -1.37 0.50
C SER A 52 23.00 -1.46 1.54
N GLY A 53 22.84 -2.62 2.18
CA GLY A 53 21.81 -2.86 3.19
C GLY A 53 22.04 -2.17 4.54
N ILE A 54 23.25 -1.66 4.80
CA ILE A 54 23.59 -1.01 6.08
C ILE A 54 23.65 0.51 5.99
N ILE A 55 23.75 1.10 4.79
CA ILE A 55 23.77 2.55 4.60
C ILE A 55 22.38 3.12 4.90
N LYS A 56 22.30 4.01 5.89
CA LYS A 56 21.05 4.63 6.37
C LYS A 56 21.27 6.12 6.64
N GLY A 57 20.18 6.86 6.73
CA GLY A 57 20.22 8.24 7.22
C GLY A 57 20.81 8.32 8.63
N ASP A 58 21.34 9.49 8.96
CA ASP A 58 22.00 9.82 10.24
C ASP A 58 23.36 9.17 10.50
N MET A 59 23.79 8.20 9.67
CA MET A 59 25.14 7.65 9.74
C MET A 59 26.19 8.66 9.27
N ILE A 60 27.46 8.43 9.62
CA ILE A 60 28.57 9.32 9.28
C ILE A 60 29.45 8.67 8.21
N VAL A 61 29.72 9.39 7.13
CA VAL A 61 30.66 9.02 6.08
C VAL A 61 31.87 9.94 6.14
N VAL A 62 33.06 9.37 6.17
CA VAL A 62 34.32 10.13 6.12
C VAL A 62 34.93 9.99 4.75
N ALA A 63 35.14 11.13 4.09
CA ALA A 63 35.66 11.19 2.73
C ALA A 63 36.96 12.01 2.65
N PRO A 64 37.93 11.61 1.80
CA PRO A 64 39.08 12.45 1.47
C PRO A 64 38.66 13.77 0.81
N THR A 65 39.23 14.87 1.28
CA THR A 65 39.06 16.22 0.70
C THR A 65 40.44 16.88 0.55
N PRO A 66 40.53 18.00 -0.19
CA PRO A 66 41.78 18.78 -0.27
C PRO A 66 42.29 19.31 1.08
N LEU A 67 41.42 19.42 2.09
CA LEU A 67 41.76 19.84 3.45
C LEU A 67 42.05 18.67 4.40
N GLY A 68 42.07 17.44 3.89
CA GLY A 68 42.19 16.21 4.69
C GLY A 68 40.89 15.41 4.70
N GLU A 69 40.85 14.35 5.50
CA GLU A 69 39.64 13.52 5.63
C GLU A 69 38.60 14.27 6.47
N GLN A 70 37.37 14.38 5.97
CA GLN A 70 36.30 15.12 6.64
C GLN A 70 35.06 14.24 6.85
N PRO A 71 34.37 14.37 8.00
CA PRO A 71 33.13 13.65 8.27
C PRO A 71 31.90 14.39 7.71
N PHE A 72 30.99 13.62 7.12
CA PHE A 72 29.73 14.06 6.55
C PHE A 72 28.61 13.17 7.09
N ARG A 73 27.51 13.76 7.57
CA ARG A 73 26.33 13.02 8.02
C ARG A 73 25.39 12.77 6.85
N ILE A 74 24.95 11.53 6.70
CA ILE A 74 23.98 11.13 5.67
C ILE A 74 22.64 11.76 6.03
N HIS A 75 22.18 12.68 5.18
CA HIS A 75 20.89 13.33 5.38
C HIS A 75 19.77 12.60 4.65
N LYS A 76 20.08 12.01 3.48
CA LYS A 76 19.07 11.35 2.65
C LYS A 76 19.67 10.19 1.88
N VAL A 77 18.92 9.08 1.85
CA VAL A 77 19.23 7.89 1.04
C VAL A 77 18.02 7.61 0.16
N THR A 78 18.21 7.70 -1.15
CA THR A 78 17.16 7.45 -2.14
C THR A 78 17.47 6.17 -2.89
N LYS A 79 16.59 5.17 -2.82
CA LYS A 79 16.73 3.94 -3.60
C LYS A 79 16.37 4.19 -5.06
N GLN A 80 17.28 3.89 -5.97
CA GLN A 80 17.04 3.92 -7.42
C GLN A 80 17.31 2.54 -8.02
N ILE A 81 16.92 2.34 -9.28
CA ILE A 81 17.23 1.09 -10.00
C ILE A 81 18.75 0.99 -10.15
N GLY A 82 19.36 -0.02 -9.52
CA GLY A 82 20.79 -0.33 -9.60
C GLY A 82 21.68 0.34 -8.54
N PHE A 83 21.27 1.44 -7.90
CA PHE A 83 22.08 2.14 -6.90
C PHE A 83 21.24 2.88 -5.84
N LEU A 84 21.89 3.21 -4.73
CA LEU A 84 21.45 4.10 -3.67
C LEU A 84 22.07 5.48 -3.92
N LYS A 85 21.26 6.52 -4.09
CA LYS A 85 21.76 7.90 -4.08
C LYS A 85 21.85 8.38 -2.64
N VAL A 86 23.05 8.74 -2.20
CA VAL A 86 23.35 9.16 -0.82
C VAL A 86 23.76 10.62 -0.83
N GLU A 87 23.03 11.44 -0.08
CA GLU A 87 23.24 12.89 0.02
C GLU A 87 23.69 13.22 1.45
N CYS A 88 24.85 13.84 1.61
CA CYS A 88 25.44 14.10 2.92
C CYS A 88 25.83 15.56 3.10
N TYR A 89 25.66 16.07 4.32
CA TYR A 89 26.17 17.38 4.73
C TYR A 89 27.36 17.21 5.67
N HIS A 90 28.32 18.13 5.65
CA HIS A 90 29.44 18.12 6.59
C HIS A 90 28.92 18.06 8.03
N LEU A 91 29.60 17.33 8.92
CA LEU A 91 29.15 17.09 10.31
C LEU A 91 28.77 18.39 11.06
N PHE A 92 29.45 19.49 10.76
CA PHE A 92 29.11 20.86 11.18
C PHE A 92 27.60 21.18 11.14
N TYR A 93 26.86 20.69 10.15
CA TYR A 93 25.43 20.98 10.00
C TYR A 93 24.53 20.30 11.04
N ASP A 94 25.05 19.37 11.85
CA ASP A 94 24.36 18.83 13.03
C ASP A 94 23.96 19.94 14.00
N LEU A 95 24.74 21.02 14.03
CA LEU A 95 24.43 22.22 14.81
C LEU A 95 23.10 22.87 14.42
N ALA A 96 22.57 22.62 13.21
CA ALA A 96 21.27 23.14 12.79
C ALA A 96 20.10 22.59 13.62
N SER A 97 20.28 21.43 14.27
CA SER A 97 19.29 20.79 15.15
C SER A 97 19.30 21.35 16.58
N ASN A 98 20.20 22.29 16.89
CA ASN A 98 20.28 22.95 18.19
C ASN A 98 19.68 24.36 18.11
N LEU A 99 19.46 25.01 19.26
CA LEU A 99 18.82 26.32 19.34
C LEU A 99 19.60 27.26 20.24
N ILE A 100 19.70 28.52 19.81
CA ILE A 100 20.01 29.66 20.67
C ILE A 100 18.70 30.38 20.94
N GLU A 101 18.20 30.31 22.18
CA GLU A 101 16.95 30.96 22.57
C GLU A 101 17.08 32.49 22.57
N ASP A 102 18.02 33.00 23.37
CA ASP A 102 18.42 34.40 23.43
C ASP A 102 19.83 34.48 24.01
N SER A 103 20.75 35.11 23.28
CA SER A 103 22.11 35.37 23.75
C SER A 103 22.58 36.72 23.26
N ASN A 104 23.04 37.54 24.20
CA ASN A 104 23.46 38.90 23.94
C ASN A 104 24.96 39.06 24.18
N PHE A 105 25.66 39.44 23.12
CA PHE A 105 27.10 39.68 23.09
C PHE A 105 27.31 41.18 22.94
N VAL A 106 27.74 41.83 24.02
CA VAL A 106 28.02 43.28 24.04
C VAL A 106 29.52 43.49 24.13
N ASN A 107 30.05 44.41 23.34
CA ASN A 107 31.45 44.81 23.30
C ASN A 107 32.40 43.60 23.19
N SER A 108 32.06 42.64 22.30
CA SER A 108 32.72 41.34 22.21
C SER A 108 33.60 41.28 20.96
N THR A 109 34.81 40.72 21.10
CA THR A 109 35.59 40.27 19.94
C THR A 109 35.01 38.97 19.38
N GLY A 110 35.37 38.61 18.16
CA GLY A 110 35.00 37.34 17.54
C GLY A 110 35.55 36.16 18.36
N THR A 111 36.78 36.27 18.84
CA THR A 111 37.40 35.33 19.78
C THR A 111 36.59 35.17 21.06
N ALA A 112 36.29 36.28 21.76
CA ALA A 112 35.56 36.26 23.02
C ALA A 112 34.11 35.77 22.87
N LEU A 113 33.51 35.90 21.68
CA LEU A 113 32.23 35.27 21.37
C LEU A 113 32.39 33.75 21.22
N MET A 114 33.35 33.29 20.42
CA MET A 114 33.56 31.86 20.16
C MET A 114 33.91 31.07 21.42
N ASP A 115 34.69 31.66 22.33
CA ASP A 115 35.05 31.04 23.62
C ASP A 115 33.83 30.68 24.48
N ARG A 116 32.71 31.42 24.31
CA ARG A 116 31.46 31.21 25.06
C ARG A 116 30.30 30.75 24.17
N PHE A 117 30.54 30.45 22.90
CA PHE A 117 29.46 30.19 21.94
C PHE A 117 28.68 28.90 22.28
N ASN A 118 29.39 27.84 22.70
CA ASN A 118 28.76 26.61 23.17
C ASN A 118 27.78 26.82 24.34
N ALA A 119 28.06 27.78 25.22
CA ALA A 119 27.20 28.08 26.38
C ALA A 119 25.89 28.78 25.98
N ALA A 120 25.78 29.28 24.75
CA ALA A 120 24.56 29.88 24.22
C ALA A 120 23.55 28.85 23.70
N PHE A 121 23.95 27.58 23.60
CA PHE A 121 23.14 26.53 23.00
C PHE A 121 22.22 25.86 24.03
N GLN A 122 21.06 25.42 23.58
CA GLN A 122 20.11 24.71 24.44
C GLN A 122 20.65 23.35 24.92
N TYR A 123 21.39 22.65 24.06
CA TYR A 123 21.99 21.36 24.37
C TYR A 123 23.52 21.39 24.20
N PRO A 124 24.29 20.73 25.08
CA PRO A 124 25.73 20.59 24.91
C PRO A 124 26.09 19.91 23.60
N THR A 125 27.25 20.26 23.04
CA THR A 125 27.77 19.64 21.81
C THR A 125 29.26 19.35 21.94
N ASN A 126 29.77 18.44 21.10
CA ASN A 126 31.20 18.15 21.02
C ASN A 126 31.95 19.15 20.12
N PHE A 127 31.26 20.10 19.50
CA PHE A 127 31.89 21.09 18.64
C PHE A 127 32.75 22.07 19.45
N ARG A 128 33.91 22.41 18.90
CA ARG A 128 34.86 23.36 19.47
C ARG A 128 34.92 24.58 18.57
N PHE A 129 34.71 25.75 19.17
CA PHE A 129 34.63 27.00 18.44
C PHE A 129 35.81 27.89 18.78
N THR A 130 36.50 28.42 17.77
CA THR A 130 37.62 29.35 17.95
C THR A 130 37.58 30.46 16.91
N SER A 131 38.25 31.58 17.18
CA SER A 131 38.41 32.68 16.23
C SER A 131 39.66 33.50 16.54
N ASP A 132 40.26 34.10 15.51
CA ASP A 132 41.36 35.08 15.60
C ASP A 132 40.90 36.52 15.30
N ILE A 133 39.59 36.76 15.20
CA ILE A 133 38.99 38.05 14.85
C ILE A 133 38.87 38.92 16.11
N ASP A 134 39.66 39.99 16.13
CA ASP A 134 39.75 40.99 17.21
C ASP A 134 38.78 42.17 17.03
N LYS A 135 38.05 42.23 15.92
CA LYS A 135 37.00 43.24 15.69
C LYS A 135 35.99 43.18 16.84
N VAL A 136 35.71 44.34 17.44
CA VAL A 136 34.72 44.45 18.52
C VAL A 136 33.36 44.82 17.92
N ALA A 137 32.31 44.08 18.30
CA ALA A 137 30.95 44.34 17.88
C ALA A 137 29.91 43.91 18.93
N ASN A 138 28.67 44.32 18.70
CA ASN A 138 27.49 43.88 19.45
C ASN A 138 26.65 42.94 18.59
N CYS A 139 26.12 41.87 19.19
CA CYS A 139 25.23 40.94 18.51
C CYS A 139 24.25 40.32 19.51
N ARG A 140 22.96 40.32 19.18
CA ARG A 140 21.94 39.58 19.94
C ARG A 140 21.33 38.50 19.06
N MET A 141 21.66 37.26 19.35
CA MET A 141 21.19 36.07 18.64
C MET A 141 19.94 35.55 19.35
N VAL A 142 18.80 35.52 18.67
CA VAL A 142 17.50 35.17 19.26
C VAL A 142 16.79 34.18 18.35
N ARG A 143 16.31 33.07 18.90
CA ARG A 143 15.52 32.02 18.23
C ARG A 143 16.12 31.63 16.87
N MET A 144 17.38 31.24 16.87
CA MET A 144 18.08 30.79 15.66
C MET A 144 18.98 29.61 15.99
N ASN A 145 19.18 28.72 15.02
CA ASN A 145 20.14 27.64 15.19
C ASN A 145 21.59 28.17 15.06
N PRO A 146 22.58 27.50 15.68
CA PRO A 146 23.98 27.93 15.61
C PRO A 146 24.55 28.09 14.20
N VAL A 147 24.13 27.29 13.22
CA VAL A 147 24.59 27.43 11.83
C VAL A 147 24.14 28.78 11.25
N GLN A 148 22.86 29.13 11.44
CA GLN A 148 22.32 30.43 11.05
C GLN A 148 23.03 31.56 11.80
N ALA A 149 23.22 31.40 13.12
CA ALA A 149 23.90 32.40 13.95
C ALA A 149 25.32 32.68 13.47
N LEU A 150 26.01 31.72 12.86
CA LEU A 150 27.34 31.89 12.29
C LEU A 150 27.33 32.47 10.87
N LEU A 151 26.46 31.96 9.98
CA LEU A 151 26.64 32.10 8.52
C LEU A 151 25.51 32.83 7.79
N ASP A 152 24.32 33.00 8.39
CA ASP A 152 23.17 33.58 7.71
C ASP A 152 23.38 35.10 7.48
N THR A 153 23.71 35.46 6.25
CA THR A 153 23.96 36.86 5.86
C THR A 153 22.66 37.66 5.68
N SER A 154 21.49 37.02 5.64
CA SER A 154 20.20 37.70 5.53
C SER A 154 19.73 38.36 6.82
N LYS A 155 20.42 38.11 7.95
CA LYS A 155 20.09 38.61 9.29
C LYS A 155 21.24 39.44 9.84
N ASP A 156 20.96 40.67 10.29
CA ASP A 156 21.99 41.58 10.81
C ASP A 156 22.75 41.03 12.03
N ASN A 157 22.09 40.26 12.90
CA ASN A 157 22.66 39.70 14.13
C ASN A 157 23.22 38.29 13.95
N THR A 158 24.21 38.15 13.06
CA THR A 158 24.97 36.91 12.87
C THR A 158 26.46 37.17 12.94
N PHE A 159 27.24 36.11 13.16
CA PHE A 159 28.68 36.24 13.35
C PHE A 159 29.33 36.86 12.10
N LEU A 160 29.02 36.33 10.92
CA LEU A 160 29.59 36.80 9.67
C LEU A 160 29.25 38.27 9.37
N ASN A 161 28.02 38.73 9.65
CA ASN A 161 27.63 40.13 9.42
C ASN A 161 28.26 41.10 10.43
N ARG A 162 28.47 40.67 11.68
CA ARG A 162 29.02 41.53 12.74
C ARG A 162 30.54 41.56 12.73
N TRP A 163 31.19 40.42 12.60
CA TRP A 163 32.64 40.27 12.70
C TRP A 163 33.34 40.01 11.36
N GLY A 164 32.65 39.49 10.36
CA GLY A 164 33.26 39.07 9.09
C GLY A 164 34.02 37.75 9.21
N GLY A 165 35.00 37.57 8.34
CA GLY A 165 35.90 36.42 8.33
C GLY A 165 35.42 35.25 7.48
N VAL A 166 36.12 34.12 7.64
CA VAL A 166 35.87 32.90 6.88
C VAL A 166 35.80 31.69 7.80
N ILE A 167 34.80 30.83 7.59
CA ILE A 167 34.64 29.60 8.36
C ILE A 167 35.58 28.51 7.85
N SER A 168 36.34 27.92 8.77
CA SER A 168 37.05 26.67 8.59
C SER A 168 36.32 25.58 9.35
N ARG A 169 36.03 24.46 8.67
CA ARG A 169 35.35 23.29 9.24
C ARG A 169 36.29 22.09 9.14
N ASP A 170 36.64 21.53 10.28
CA ASP A 170 37.50 20.36 10.38
C ASP A 170 36.95 19.40 11.45
N GLY A 171 36.10 18.46 11.03
CA GLY A 171 35.34 17.60 11.93
C GLY A 171 34.52 18.42 12.95
N TYR A 172 34.82 18.25 14.24
CA TYR A 172 34.20 18.99 15.34
C TYR A 172 34.84 20.36 15.60
N ASP A 173 35.96 20.68 14.99
CA ASP A 173 36.65 21.96 15.15
C ASP A 173 36.15 22.98 14.12
N VAL A 174 35.51 24.04 14.62
CA VAL A 174 34.96 25.14 13.84
C VAL A 174 35.71 26.42 14.16
N LYS A 175 36.30 27.05 13.14
CA LYS A 175 37.09 28.27 13.31
C LYS A 175 36.56 29.40 12.45
N MET A 176 36.43 30.60 13.00
CA MET A 176 36.19 31.81 12.22
C MET A 176 37.48 32.61 12.11
N LEU A 177 38.07 32.61 10.93
CA LEU A 177 39.40 33.16 10.65
C LEU A 177 39.30 34.53 9.96
N LYS A 178 40.20 35.46 10.28
CA LYS A 178 40.37 36.74 9.58
C LYS A 178 40.64 36.53 8.09
N THR A 179 41.54 35.61 7.80
CA THR A 179 41.96 35.19 6.45
C THR A 179 42.29 33.71 6.48
N MET A 180 42.09 33.02 5.36
CA MET A 180 42.44 31.61 5.20
C MET A 180 43.00 31.42 3.78
N GLY A 181 43.94 30.49 3.64
CA GLY A 181 44.69 30.26 2.39
C GLY A 181 46.06 30.94 2.37
N GLU A 182 46.93 30.43 1.53
CA GLU A 182 48.31 30.92 1.35
C GLU A 182 48.53 31.38 -0.10
N ASP A 183 49.42 32.36 -0.31
CA ASP A 183 49.92 32.66 -1.65
C ASP A 183 50.96 31.61 -2.05
N ARG A 184 50.50 30.60 -2.79
CA ARG A 184 51.36 29.53 -3.32
C ARG A 184 51.99 29.88 -4.67
N GLY A 185 51.89 31.13 -5.12
CA GLY A 185 52.48 31.59 -6.37
C GLY A 185 51.77 31.09 -7.62
N PHE A 186 50.49 30.72 -7.52
CA PHE A 186 49.68 30.35 -8.68
C PHE A 186 49.47 31.56 -9.57
N LYS A 187 49.73 31.39 -10.88
CA LYS A 187 49.56 32.44 -11.89
C LYS A 187 48.78 31.91 -13.06
N ILE A 188 47.68 32.59 -13.39
CA ILE A 188 46.85 32.28 -14.56
C ILE A 188 46.97 33.47 -15.51
N THR A 189 47.34 33.19 -16.76
CA THR A 189 47.37 34.22 -17.81
C THR A 189 46.13 34.08 -18.67
N HIS A 190 45.46 35.20 -18.92
CA HIS A 190 44.29 35.26 -19.79
C HIS A 190 44.58 34.72 -21.20
N GLY A 191 43.70 33.82 -21.67
CA GLY A 191 43.66 33.27 -23.03
C GLY A 191 42.20 33.09 -23.48
N LYS A 192 41.97 32.86 -24.77
CA LYS A 192 40.64 32.73 -25.39
C LYS A 192 39.77 31.65 -24.70
N ASN A 193 38.45 31.74 -24.84
CA ASN A 193 37.50 30.74 -24.34
C ASN A 193 37.86 29.33 -24.83
N LEU A 194 37.98 28.37 -23.91
CA LEU A 194 38.26 26.96 -24.17
C LEU A 194 37.11 26.09 -23.64
N THR A 195 36.89 24.92 -24.24
CA THR A 195 35.92 23.94 -23.74
C THR A 195 36.28 23.50 -22.32
N GLY A 196 35.33 23.50 -21.38
CA GLY A 196 35.59 23.18 -19.96
C GLY A 196 36.16 24.33 -19.11
N TYR A 197 36.22 25.54 -19.67
CA TYR A 197 36.73 26.74 -19.01
C TYR A 197 35.76 27.90 -19.27
N THR A 198 35.17 28.44 -18.20
CA THR A 198 34.28 29.60 -18.26
C THR A 198 34.86 30.75 -17.46
N TYR A 199 34.79 31.95 -18.03
CA TYR A 199 35.47 33.12 -17.49
C TYR A 199 34.58 34.35 -17.65
N GLN A 200 34.38 35.10 -16.56
CA GLN A 200 33.56 36.30 -16.52
C GLN A 200 34.37 37.44 -15.87
N ILE A 201 34.42 38.59 -16.55
CA ILE A 201 34.95 39.83 -15.97
C ILE A 201 33.80 40.78 -15.76
N ASP A 202 33.64 41.22 -14.52
CA ASP A 202 32.69 42.24 -14.16
C ASP A 202 33.40 43.57 -13.84
N TRP A 203 33.04 44.59 -14.60
CA TRP A 203 33.57 45.94 -14.48
C TRP A 203 32.64 46.89 -13.72
N GLU A 204 31.43 46.45 -13.36
CA GLU A 204 30.43 47.23 -12.64
C GLU A 204 30.76 47.46 -11.15
N PRO A 205 31.32 46.49 -10.38
CA PRO A 205 31.51 46.67 -8.95
C PRO A 205 32.62 47.67 -8.60
N MET A 206 33.56 47.94 -9.51
CA MET A 206 34.74 48.76 -9.24
C MET A 206 34.44 50.26 -9.06
N ALA A 207 35.30 50.95 -8.31
CA ALA A 207 35.34 52.40 -8.21
C ALA A 207 36.78 52.90 -8.34
N THR A 208 37.01 53.92 -9.15
CA THR A 208 38.28 54.63 -9.23
C THR A 208 38.27 55.92 -8.38
N ARG A 209 37.11 56.27 -7.84
CA ARG A 209 36.87 57.42 -6.97
C ARG A 209 35.78 57.06 -5.95
N ILE A 210 36.08 57.16 -4.66
CA ILE A 210 35.16 56.83 -3.56
C ILE A 210 34.73 58.13 -2.88
N MET A 211 33.42 58.29 -2.65
CA MET A 211 32.87 59.30 -1.75
C MET A 211 32.56 58.63 -0.39
N PRO A 212 33.44 58.77 0.62
CA PRO A 212 33.19 58.22 1.94
C PRO A 212 32.17 59.09 2.69
N ILE A 213 31.15 58.45 3.28
CA ILE A 213 30.10 59.10 4.05
C ILE A 213 30.11 58.50 5.47
N GLY A 214 30.49 59.28 6.47
CA GLY A 214 30.45 58.87 7.88
C GLY A 214 29.03 58.91 8.46
N PHE A 215 28.92 58.65 9.76
CA PHE A 215 27.66 58.75 10.49
C PHE A 215 27.04 60.14 10.36
N ASP A 216 25.71 60.22 10.36
CA ASP A 216 24.95 61.48 10.26
C ASP A 216 25.30 62.34 9.02
N GLY A 217 25.70 61.68 7.92
CA GLY A 217 26.00 62.34 6.65
C GLY A 217 27.34 63.07 6.61
N LEU A 218 28.28 62.75 7.51
CA LEU A 218 29.62 63.35 7.54
C LEU A 218 30.36 63.13 6.21
N MET A 219 30.68 64.21 5.51
CA MET A 219 31.43 64.19 4.24
C MET A 219 32.79 64.87 4.38
N LEU A 220 33.78 64.36 3.65
CA LEU A 220 35.08 65.03 3.52
C LEU A 220 34.93 66.41 2.83
N PRO A 221 35.74 67.42 3.22
CA PRO A 221 35.76 68.73 2.53
C PRO A 221 36.05 68.61 1.02
N GLU A 222 36.98 67.73 0.64
CA GLU A 222 37.32 67.41 -0.75
C GLU A 222 36.34 66.43 -1.42
N LYS A 223 35.36 65.92 -0.67
CA LYS A 223 34.31 64.95 -1.03
C LYS A 223 34.78 63.55 -1.43
N TYR A 224 35.92 63.42 -2.09
CA TYR A 224 36.33 62.17 -2.73
C TYR A 224 37.76 61.74 -2.37
N VAL A 225 37.98 60.44 -2.43
CA VAL A 225 39.31 59.80 -2.36
C VAL A 225 39.55 59.03 -3.65
N ASP A 226 40.62 59.39 -4.36
CA ASP A 226 40.95 58.83 -5.67
C ASP A 226 41.87 57.62 -5.59
N SER A 227 41.64 56.66 -6.47
CA SER A 227 42.54 55.53 -6.66
C SER A 227 43.82 55.97 -7.37
N PRO A 228 44.99 55.38 -7.05
CA PRO A 228 46.22 55.52 -7.82
C PRO A 228 46.09 55.08 -9.29
N LEU A 229 45.13 54.20 -9.59
CA LEU A 229 44.86 53.66 -10.92
C LEU A 229 43.84 54.47 -11.71
N ILE A 230 43.33 55.60 -11.19
CA ILE A 230 42.26 56.40 -11.83
C ILE A 230 42.55 56.76 -13.29
N ASN A 231 43.82 57.03 -13.64
CA ASN A 231 44.25 57.41 -14.99
C ASN A 231 44.43 56.22 -15.95
N LYS A 232 44.34 54.96 -15.48
CA LYS A 232 44.37 53.77 -16.34
C LYS A 232 43.02 53.48 -17.01
N TYR A 233 41.96 54.17 -16.59
CA TYR A 233 40.60 53.95 -17.07
C TYR A 233 40.15 55.09 -17.98
N LYS A 234 39.36 54.76 -19.01
CA LYS A 234 38.77 55.75 -19.93
C LYS A 234 37.81 56.70 -19.21
N ASN A 235 37.00 56.16 -18.30
CA ASN A 235 36.00 56.91 -17.53
C ASN A 235 36.28 56.73 -16.03
N ILE A 236 36.15 57.82 -15.26
CA ILE A 236 36.20 57.76 -13.80
C ILE A 236 34.93 57.09 -13.30
N LYS A 237 35.09 56.05 -12.47
CA LYS A 237 33.98 55.31 -11.85
C LYS A 237 33.84 55.74 -10.41
N ILE A 238 32.71 56.38 -10.09
CA ILE A 238 32.47 57.00 -8.77
C ILE A 238 31.47 56.16 -7.99
N LYS A 239 31.77 55.82 -6.72
CA LYS A 239 30.82 55.18 -5.80
C LYS A 239 30.83 55.81 -4.41
N THR A 240 29.67 55.81 -3.76
CA THR A 240 29.53 56.22 -2.36
C THR A 240 29.76 55.03 -1.44
N VAL A 241 30.46 55.24 -0.33
CA VAL A 241 30.74 54.18 0.65
C VAL A 241 30.42 54.69 2.06
N ASN A 242 29.52 54.01 2.76
CA ASN A 242 29.03 54.41 4.07
C ASN A 242 29.89 53.85 5.22
N TYR A 243 30.42 54.70 6.09
CA TYR A 243 31.20 54.34 7.27
C TYR A 243 30.49 54.80 8.54
N GLN A 244 29.36 54.17 8.85
CA GLN A 244 28.49 54.54 9.99
C GLN A 244 29.19 54.41 11.36
N ASP A 245 30.31 53.70 11.43
CA ASP A 245 31.14 53.60 12.64
C ASP A 245 32.05 54.84 12.86
N VAL A 246 32.16 55.72 11.86
CA VAL A 246 32.93 56.96 11.97
C VAL A 246 31.99 58.10 12.33
N LYS A 247 31.94 58.42 13.63
CA LYS A 247 31.16 59.51 14.19
C LYS A 247 32.06 60.71 14.48
N ALA A 248 31.67 61.89 13.98
CA ALA A 248 32.31 63.14 14.37
C ALA A 248 31.48 63.86 15.43
N GLU A 249 32.14 64.58 16.34
CA GLU A 249 31.48 65.50 17.25
C GLU A 249 30.70 66.55 16.43
N ASN A 250 29.38 66.61 16.63
CA ASN A 250 28.51 67.55 15.93
C ASN A 250 27.38 67.99 16.88
N SER A 251 27.46 69.22 17.38
CA SER A 251 26.50 69.79 18.32
C SER A 251 25.06 69.88 17.80
N ASN A 252 24.86 69.73 16.48
CA ASN A 252 23.55 69.79 15.82
C ASN A 252 22.98 68.40 15.47
N SER A 253 23.67 67.30 15.84
CA SER A 253 23.19 65.96 15.54
C SER A 253 21.98 65.59 16.40
N GLN A 254 20.98 64.96 15.78
CA GLN A 254 19.79 64.46 16.48
C GLN A 254 19.97 63.03 17.03
N PHE A 255 21.16 62.45 16.88
CA PHE A 255 21.46 61.05 17.19
C PHE A 255 22.51 60.91 18.31
N ASN A 256 22.56 59.73 18.95
CA ASN A 256 23.54 59.46 20.01
C ASN A 256 24.99 59.44 19.47
N GLN A 257 25.80 60.37 19.97
CA GLN A 257 27.21 60.58 19.61
C GLN A 257 28.20 59.87 20.55
N GLU A 258 27.76 58.90 21.35
CA GLU A 258 28.66 58.05 22.11
C GLU A 258 29.70 57.41 21.18
N GLY A 259 30.99 57.60 21.52
CA GLY A 259 32.15 57.21 20.72
C GLY A 259 32.53 58.16 19.58
N ALA A 260 31.94 59.36 19.51
CA ALA A 260 32.35 60.38 18.54
C ALA A 260 33.77 60.89 18.81
N ILE A 261 34.48 61.18 17.72
CA ILE A 261 35.84 61.74 17.74
C ILE A 261 35.84 63.15 17.13
N PRO A 262 36.87 63.96 17.36
CA PRO A 262 36.98 65.28 16.73
C PRO A 262 36.85 65.19 15.20
N VAL A 263 36.18 66.19 14.60
CA VAL A 263 35.85 66.22 13.16
C VAL A 263 37.08 65.94 12.27
N ASP A 264 38.22 66.56 12.57
CA ASP A 264 39.45 66.35 11.81
C ASP A 264 39.96 64.91 11.87
N GLN A 265 39.86 64.26 13.03
CA GLN A 265 40.22 62.84 13.18
C GLN A 265 39.24 61.93 12.46
N ALA A 266 37.95 62.29 12.43
CA ALA A 266 36.94 61.58 11.66
C ALA A 266 37.22 61.65 10.15
N TYR A 267 37.65 62.81 9.64
CA TYR A 267 38.06 62.96 8.25
C TYR A 267 39.29 62.11 7.90
N GLU A 268 40.33 62.12 8.72
CA GLU A 268 41.49 61.24 8.51
C GLU A 268 41.10 59.76 8.52
N LYS A 269 40.19 59.36 9.42
CA LYS A 269 39.67 58.00 9.47
C LYS A 269 38.90 57.63 8.20
N LEU A 270 38.01 58.52 7.71
CA LEU A 270 37.29 58.31 6.44
C LEU A 270 38.25 58.20 5.24
N ARG A 271 39.30 59.04 5.19
CA ARG A 271 40.35 58.95 4.16
C ARG A 271 41.10 57.64 4.21
N SER A 272 41.50 57.22 5.41
CA SER A 272 42.21 55.95 5.61
C SER A 272 41.34 54.77 5.16
N LEU A 273 40.08 54.73 5.60
CA LEU A 273 39.15 53.66 5.24
C LEU A 273 38.90 53.60 3.72
N ALA A 274 38.68 54.75 3.07
CA ALA A 274 38.52 54.80 1.62
C ALA A 274 39.80 54.40 0.85
N LYS A 275 41.00 54.70 1.37
CA LYS A 275 42.26 54.21 0.80
C LYS A 275 42.43 52.71 0.99
N GLU A 276 42.03 52.18 2.15
CA GLU A 276 42.06 50.75 2.43
C GLU A 276 41.17 49.95 1.47
N GLU A 277 40.08 50.52 0.96
CA GLU A 277 39.28 49.89 -0.09
C GLU A 277 40.08 49.57 -1.36
N TYR A 278 40.97 50.47 -1.77
CA TYR A 278 41.85 50.22 -2.92
C TYR A 278 42.98 49.25 -2.60
N ILE A 279 43.52 49.29 -1.37
CA ILE A 279 44.68 48.48 -0.98
C ILE A 279 44.29 47.05 -0.62
N LYS A 280 43.24 46.86 0.17
CA LYS A 280 42.81 45.56 0.71
C LYS A 280 41.81 44.86 -0.18
N ASN A 281 40.84 45.61 -0.74
CA ASN A 281 39.73 45.04 -1.49
C ASN A 281 39.90 45.18 -3.01
N GLU A 282 41.02 45.74 -3.47
CA GLU A 282 41.33 46.03 -4.87
C GLU A 282 40.14 46.68 -5.61
N ALA A 283 39.44 47.59 -4.90
CA ALA A 283 38.20 48.20 -5.33
C ALA A 283 38.31 48.93 -6.69
N ASP A 284 39.52 49.27 -7.09
CA ASP A 284 39.89 49.97 -8.31
C ASP A 284 40.36 49.06 -9.46
N LYS A 285 40.17 47.73 -9.36
CA LYS A 285 40.41 46.73 -10.43
C LYS A 285 39.10 46.05 -10.86
N PRO A 286 38.96 45.31 -11.97
CA PRO A 286 37.74 44.54 -12.28
C PRO A 286 37.60 43.28 -11.41
N SER A 287 36.36 42.87 -11.15
CA SER A 287 36.05 41.59 -10.51
C SER A 287 36.12 40.48 -11.55
N ILE A 288 36.64 39.32 -11.17
CA ILE A 288 36.81 38.18 -12.05
C ILE A 288 36.22 36.94 -11.38
N ASN A 289 35.47 36.17 -12.16
CA ASN A 289 35.07 34.82 -11.80
C ASN A 289 35.59 33.86 -12.88
N ILE A 290 36.38 32.88 -12.46
CA ILE A 290 36.92 31.82 -13.29
C ILE A 290 36.38 30.49 -12.77
N LYS A 291 35.69 29.76 -13.63
CA LYS A 291 35.23 28.41 -13.33
C LYS A 291 35.89 27.42 -14.29
N VAL A 292 36.61 26.46 -13.73
CA VAL A 292 37.41 25.46 -14.45
C VAL A 292 36.84 24.07 -14.18
N GLN A 293 36.49 23.33 -15.24
CA GLN A 293 35.98 21.96 -15.16
C GLN A 293 37.00 20.98 -15.76
N PHE A 294 37.60 20.13 -14.93
CA PHE A 294 38.72 19.28 -15.33
C PHE A 294 38.34 18.10 -16.24
N LYS A 295 37.09 17.59 -16.15
CA LYS A 295 36.61 16.47 -16.98
C LYS A 295 36.46 16.78 -18.49
N ASN A 296 36.44 18.05 -18.88
CA ASN A 296 36.23 18.49 -20.27
C ASN A 296 37.52 19.03 -20.95
N LEU A 297 38.66 18.94 -20.28
CA LEU A 297 39.92 19.52 -20.73
C LEU A 297 40.80 18.44 -21.38
N GLY A 298 40.92 18.47 -22.72
CA GLY A 298 41.92 17.67 -23.44
C GLY A 298 43.35 18.18 -23.23
N ASP A 299 44.35 17.42 -23.67
CA ASP A 299 45.80 17.73 -23.57
C ASP A 299 46.24 18.96 -24.42
N THR A 300 45.64 20.12 -24.20
CA THR A 300 45.96 21.38 -24.90
C THR A 300 47.10 22.12 -24.21
N LYS A 301 47.82 22.99 -24.93
CA LYS A 301 48.97 23.73 -24.39
C LYS A 301 48.56 24.71 -23.28
N GLU A 302 47.35 25.24 -23.40
CA GLU A 302 46.72 26.17 -22.47
C GLU A 302 46.33 25.49 -21.15
N TYR A 303 46.22 24.16 -21.10
CA TYR A 303 45.92 23.39 -19.89
C TYR A 303 47.08 23.34 -18.89
N ILE A 304 48.32 23.52 -19.34
CA ILE A 304 49.53 23.44 -18.49
C ILE A 304 49.47 24.42 -17.30
N GLN A 305 48.86 25.60 -17.48
CA GLN A 305 48.72 26.57 -16.39
C GLN A 305 47.67 26.15 -15.35
N PHE A 306 46.62 25.42 -15.76
CA PHE A 306 45.55 24.94 -14.87
C PHE A 306 45.90 23.60 -14.21
N LYS A 307 46.84 22.83 -14.76
CA LYS A 307 47.39 21.63 -14.11
C LYS A 307 47.98 21.94 -12.73
N LYS A 308 48.48 23.17 -12.52
CA LYS A 308 48.94 23.63 -11.21
C LYS A 308 47.80 23.82 -10.21
N LEU A 309 46.57 24.08 -10.66
CA LEU A 309 45.39 24.18 -9.77
C LEU A 309 44.98 22.83 -9.17
N VAL A 310 45.61 21.71 -9.54
CA VAL A 310 45.36 20.41 -8.91
C VAL A 310 45.80 20.40 -7.44
N ASP A 311 46.81 21.21 -7.07
CA ASP A 311 47.35 21.30 -5.72
C ASP A 311 46.85 22.53 -4.94
N VAL A 312 45.94 23.31 -5.52
CA VAL A 312 45.39 24.50 -4.85
C VAL A 312 44.55 24.04 -3.66
N LYS A 313 44.61 24.75 -2.54
CA LYS A 313 43.71 24.53 -1.42
C LYS A 313 42.60 25.58 -1.41
N PRO A 314 41.47 25.30 -0.74
CA PRO A 314 40.43 26.28 -0.52
C PRO A 314 41.00 27.58 0.02
N LEU A 315 40.61 28.70 -0.61
CA LEU A 315 41.03 30.07 -0.30
C LEU A 315 42.50 30.42 -0.53
N ASP A 316 43.33 29.52 -1.07
CA ASP A 316 44.68 29.89 -1.51
C ASP A 316 44.60 31.04 -2.53
N ILE A 317 45.59 31.94 -2.47
CA ILE A 317 45.65 33.12 -3.32
C ILE A 317 46.15 32.73 -4.71
N VAL A 318 45.42 33.18 -5.74
CA VAL A 318 45.76 32.96 -7.15
C VAL A 318 45.94 34.30 -7.84
N HIS A 319 47.04 34.51 -8.56
CA HIS A 319 47.25 35.74 -9.32
C HIS A 319 46.74 35.55 -10.74
N ILE A 320 45.83 36.42 -11.18
CA ILE A 320 45.21 36.37 -12.50
C ILE A 320 45.66 37.59 -13.30
N GLN A 321 46.42 37.36 -14.37
CA GLN A 321 46.86 38.40 -15.28
C GLN A 321 45.80 38.66 -16.35
N VAL A 322 45.22 39.87 -16.34
CA VAL A 322 44.19 40.31 -17.28
C VAL A 322 44.57 41.65 -17.88
N SER A 323 44.93 41.66 -19.16
CA SER A 323 45.51 42.84 -19.82
C SER A 323 46.66 43.43 -18.97
N ASP A 324 46.55 44.70 -18.56
CA ASP A 324 47.55 45.43 -17.77
C ASP A 324 47.35 45.32 -16.24
N PHE A 325 46.46 44.42 -15.79
CA PHE A 325 46.12 44.23 -14.38
C PHE A 325 46.56 42.86 -13.88
N ASP A 326 47.22 42.86 -12.72
CA ASP A 326 47.47 41.68 -11.90
C ASP A 326 46.45 41.70 -10.75
N ILE A 327 45.57 40.70 -10.73
CA ILE A 327 44.41 40.63 -9.83
C ILE A 327 44.56 39.44 -8.89
N LYS A 328 44.30 39.67 -7.60
CA LYS A 328 44.42 38.63 -6.57
C LYS A 328 43.09 37.92 -6.33
N ASP A 329 43.07 36.70 -6.84
CA ASP A 329 42.20 35.54 -6.69
C ASP A 329 42.14 34.84 -5.33
N SER A 330 41.03 34.20 -4.96
CA SER A 330 41.02 33.05 -4.06
C SER A 330 40.10 31.94 -4.58
N VAL A 331 40.39 30.69 -4.23
CA VAL A 331 39.47 29.57 -4.50
C VAL A 331 38.23 29.72 -3.61
N ILE A 332 37.08 29.99 -4.21
CA ILE A 332 35.82 30.22 -3.50
C ILE A 332 34.87 29.03 -3.54
N SER A 333 35.02 28.12 -4.51
CA SER A 333 34.26 26.88 -4.53
C SER A 333 35.06 25.77 -5.23
N TYR A 334 34.75 24.51 -4.93
CA TYR A 334 35.27 23.37 -5.67
C TYR A 334 34.30 22.19 -5.65
N LYS A 335 34.45 21.32 -6.66
CA LYS A 335 33.95 19.94 -6.66
C LYS A 335 35.12 18.97 -6.76
N TYR A 336 35.12 17.94 -5.94
CA TYR A 336 36.25 17.03 -5.78
C TYR A 336 35.79 15.58 -5.77
N ASP A 337 36.43 14.75 -6.60
CA ASP A 337 36.22 13.31 -6.59
C ASP A 337 37.08 12.71 -5.46
N ALA A 338 36.44 12.33 -4.37
CA ALA A 338 37.08 11.82 -3.17
C ALA A 338 37.76 10.45 -3.36
N LEU A 339 37.33 9.66 -4.35
CA LEU A 339 37.98 8.39 -4.71
C LEU A 339 39.21 8.62 -5.58
N ALA A 340 39.06 9.41 -6.65
CA ALA A 340 40.16 9.74 -7.54
C ALA A 340 41.19 10.67 -6.89
N ARG A 341 40.77 11.40 -5.84
CA ARG A 341 41.55 12.43 -5.14
C ARG A 341 41.91 13.61 -6.03
N GLU A 342 41.00 13.99 -6.91
CA GLU A 342 41.22 15.01 -7.92
C GLU A 342 40.06 16.01 -7.97
N TYR A 343 40.39 17.27 -8.26
CA TYR A 343 39.39 18.29 -8.55
C TYR A 343 38.66 17.97 -9.85
N THR A 344 37.34 18.01 -9.81
CA THR A 344 36.49 17.94 -11.01
C THR A 344 36.06 19.32 -11.46
N GLU A 345 35.93 20.26 -10.52
CA GLU A 345 35.62 21.66 -10.76
C GLU A 345 36.31 22.54 -9.70
N VAL A 346 36.85 23.69 -10.12
CA VAL A 346 37.36 24.74 -9.22
C VAL A 346 36.84 26.07 -9.70
N GLU A 347 36.33 26.87 -8.77
CA GLU A 347 35.92 28.24 -8.99
C GLU A 347 36.83 29.20 -8.23
N LEU A 348 37.47 30.07 -8.99
CA LEU A 348 38.20 31.23 -8.50
C LEU A 348 37.27 32.41 -8.66
N GLY A 349 37.10 33.21 -7.63
CA GLY A 349 36.23 34.36 -7.75
C GLY A 349 36.59 35.41 -6.75
N THR A 350 36.53 36.65 -7.23
CA THR A 350 36.93 37.80 -6.44
C THR A 350 36.12 37.77 -5.18
N ILE A 351 36.82 37.65 -4.05
CA ILE A 351 36.25 37.81 -2.71
C ILE A 351 35.23 38.93 -2.84
N ALA A 352 33.94 38.63 -2.66
CA ALA A 352 32.87 39.61 -2.78
C ALA A 352 33.39 40.89 -2.14
N ARG A 353 33.50 41.96 -2.93
CA ARG A 353 34.23 43.16 -2.52
C ARG A 353 33.41 43.88 -1.48
N THR A 354 33.50 43.39 -0.25
CA THR A 354 32.66 43.73 0.90
C THR A 354 32.72 45.20 1.30
N GLY A 355 33.53 46.00 0.63
CA GLY A 355 33.68 47.40 0.94
C GLY A 355 32.92 48.39 0.06
N ILE A 356 32.51 48.00 -1.16
CA ILE A 356 31.74 48.91 -2.04
C ILE A 356 30.36 48.36 -2.39
N SER A 357 30.21 47.05 -2.61
CA SER A 357 28.89 46.47 -2.81
C SER A 357 28.10 46.52 -1.50
N ASP A 358 28.60 45.96 -0.39
CA ASP A 358 27.80 45.72 0.83
C ASP A 358 27.20 46.96 1.52
N LYS A 359 27.72 48.16 1.24
CA LYS A 359 27.23 49.43 1.81
C LYS A 359 26.19 50.16 0.98
N THR A 360 26.06 49.81 -0.30
CA THR A 360 24.93 50.16 -1.17
C THR A 360 23.90 49.02 -1.19
N VAL A 361 24.41 47.80 -1.05
CA VAL A 361 23.70 46.54 -0.99
C VAL A 361 22.97 46.33 0.35
N SER A 362 23.13 47.12 1.41
CA SER A 362 22.15 47.06 2.52
C SER A 362 20.74 47.49 2.11
N THR A 363 20.62 48.25 1.02
CA THR A 363 19.35 48.69 0.44
C THR A 363 19.00 47.82 -0.77
N GLU A 364 19.96 47.49 -1.64
CA GLU A 364 19.74 46.52 -2.72
C GLU A 364 19.55 45.09 -2.20
N ASN A 365 20.34 44.50 -1.29
CA ASN A 365 19.97 43.22 -0.64
C ASN A 365 18.65 43.29 0.13
N LYS A 366 18.12 44.45 0.54
CA LYS A 366 16.74 44.49 1.03
C LYS A 366 15.74 44.37 -0.12
N VAL A 367 16.02 44.98 -1.27
CA VAL A 367 15.22 44.90 -2.49
C VAL A 367 15.41 43.55 -3.19
N THR A 368 16.64 43.10 -3.45
CA THR A 368 17.04 41.78 -3.94
C THR A 368 16.73 40.65 -2.97
N ASN A 369 16.83 40.77 -1.64
CA ASN A 369 16.26 39.72 -0.76
C ASN A 369 14.73 39.75 -0.81
N VAL A 370 14.09 40.89 -1.11
CA VAL A 370 12.66 40.93 -1.38
C VAL A 370 12.35 40.33 -2.75
N GLU A 371 13.13 40.59 -3.80
CA GLU A 371 12.98 40.04 -5.15
C GLU A 371 13.32 38.55 -5.17
N THR A 372 14.43 38.11 -4.59
CA THR A 372 14.78 36.71 -4.37
C THR A 372 13.79 36.02 -3.45
N LYS A 373 13.31 36.65 -2.36
CA LYS A 373 12.19 36.05 -1.59
C LYS A 373 10.91 36.02 -2.40
N VAL A 374 10.64 37.00 -3.25
CA VAL A 374 9.48 37.02 -4.16
C VAL A 374 9.64 35.94 -5.22
N ASP A 375 10.83 35.69 -5.74
CA ASP A 375 11.15 34.68 -6.75
C ASP A 375 11.19 33.29 -6.15
N GLU A 376 11.75 33.12 -4.95
CA GLU A 376 11.63 31.90 -4.13
C GLU A 376 10.17 31.66 -3.76
N THR A 377 9.42 32.69 -3.35
CA THR A 377 7.99 32.56 -3.05
C THR A 377 7.19 32.26 -4.32
N ASN A 378 7.54 32.83 -5.46
CA ASN A 378 6.90 32.56 -6.75
C ASN A 378 7.26 31.16 -7.27
N THR A 379 8.49 30.71 -7.08
CA THR A 379 8.93 29.36 -7.41
C THR A 379 8.24 28.35 -6.51
N ASN A 380 8.21 28.60 -5.19
CA ASN A 380 7.47 27.79 -4.22
C ASN A 380 5.96 27.80 -4.50
N LEU A 381 5.38 28.94 -4.91
CA LEU A 381 3.98 29.04 -5.34
C LEU A 381 3.74 28.26 -6.63
N ASN A 382 4.65 28.31 -7.59
CA ASN A 382 4.54 27.56 -8.84
C ASN A 382 4.67 26.06 -8.60
N GLU A 383 5.63 25.62 -7.79
CA GLU A 383 5.77 24.23 -7.34
C GLU A 383 4.54 23.78 -6.55
N THR A 384 4.04 24.62 -5.63
CA THR A 384 2.80 24.35 -4.89
C THR A 384 1.59 24.28 -5.82
N ASN A 385 1.51 25.14 -6.85
CA ASN A 385 0.44 25.14 -7.85
C ASN A 385 0.52 23.91 -8.77
N VAL A 386 1.73 23.46 -9.14
CA VAL A 386 1.95 22.20 -9.87
C VAL A 386 1.52 21.02 -9.01
N ASN A 387 1.95 20.98 -7.75
CA ASN A 387 1.56 19.95 -6.79
C ASN A 387 0.05 19.96 -6.52
N LEU A 388 -0.58 21.14 -6.44
CA LEU A 388 -2.04 21.30 -6.34
C LEU A 388 -2.75 20.83 -7.61
N THR A 389 -2.19 21.10 -8.78
CA THR A 389 -2.75 20.64 -10.06
C THR A 389 -2.69 19.11 -10.16
N GLU A 390 -1.57 18.52 -9.75
CA GLU A 390 -1.38 17.07 -9.71
C GLU A 390 -2.28 16.42 -8.64
N THR A 391 -2.37 17.02 -7.45
CA THR A 391 -3.30 16.60 -6.40
C THR A 391 -4.75 16.69 -6.89
N ASN A 392 -5.13 17.75 -7.59
CA ASN A 392 -6.47 17.91 -8.16
C ASN A 392 -6.75 16.87 -9.25
N LYS A 393 -5.76 16.52 -10.09
CA LYS A 393 -5.89 15.40 -11.03
C LYS A 393 -6.14 14.08 -10.30
N ASN A 394 -5.36 13.79 -9.26
CA ASN A 394 -5.53 12.59 -8.43
C ASN A 394 -6.90 12.58 -7.75
N VAL A 395 -7.41 13.73 -7.29
CA VAL A 395 -8.76 13.85 -6.71
C VAL A 395 -9.83 13.58 -7.75
N VAL A 396 -9.68 14.06 -8.98
CA VAL A 396 -10.62 13.77 -10.09
C VAL A 396 -10.59 12.29 -10.46
N GLU A 397 -9.41 11.66 -10.51
CA GLU A 397 -9.29 10.21 -10.72
C GLU A 397 -9.97 9.41 -9.60
N ILE A 398 -9.73 9.77 -8.34
CA ILE A 398 -10.42 9.16 -7.19
C ILE A 398 -11.94 9.37 -7.27
N GLN A 399 -12.42 10.54 -7.69
CA GLN A 399 -13.85 10.79 -7.88
C GLN A 399 -14.45 9.90 -8.97
N ASN A 400 -13.73 9.68 -10.07
CA ASN A 400 -14.15 8.75 -11.11
C ASN A 400 -14.18 7.30 -10.60
N ASP A 401 -13.13 6.87 -9.89
CA ASP A 401 -13.06 5.53 -9.28
C ASP A 401 -14.20 5.31 -8.27
N ILE A 402 -14.53 6.32 -7.47
CA ILE A 402 -15.69 6.29 -6.56
C ILE A 402 -16.99 6.15 -7.35
N GLY A 403 -17.16 6.89 -8.44
CA GLY A 403 -18.32 6.77 -9.32
C GLY A 403 -18.48 5.35 -9.91
N ASP A 404 -17.37 4.75 -10.36
CA ASP A 404 -17.34 3.38 -10.87
C ASP A 404 -17.68 2.36 -9.78
N LEU A 405 -17.16 2.54 -8.56
CA LEU A 405 -17.48 1.71 -7.41
C LEU A 405 -18.96 1.84 -6.99
N GLU A 406 -19.52 3.05 -6.96
CA GLU A 406 -20.94 3.28 -6.67
C GLU A 406 -21.83 2.59 -7.71
N SER A 407 -21.45 2.67 -8.99
CA SER A 407 -22.18 1.99 -10.06
C SER A 407 -22.12 0.46 -9.91
N THR A 408 -20.96 -0.07 -9.54
CA THR A 408 -20.74 -1.50 -9.30
C THR A 408 -21.52 -1.99 -8.08
N ALA A 409 -21.51 -1.20 -7.00
CA ALA A 409 -22.27 -1.49 -5.78
C ALA A 409 -23.78 -1.49 -6.06
N LYS A 410 -24.27 -0.56 -6.86
CA LYS A 410 -25.69 -0.52 -7.28
C LYS A 410 -26.06 -1.78 -8.07
N GLN A 411 -25.25 -2.18 -9.05
CA GLN A 411 -25.49 -3.43 -9.80
C GLN A 411 -25.43 -4.67 -8.91
N ALA A 412 -24.51 -4.71 -7.95
CA ALA A 412 -24.42 -5.80 -6.99
C ALA A 412 -25.67 -5.88 -6.11
N GLN A 413 -26.19 -4.73 -5.66
CA GLN A 413 -27.42 -4.67 -4.87
C GLN A 413 -28.64 -5.14 -5.67
N GLU A 414 -28.78 -4.71 -6.93
CA GLU A 414 -29.84 -5.17 -7.83
C GLU A 414 -29.79 -6.70 -8.03
N ARG A 415 -28.58 -7.28 -8.15
CA ARG A 415 -28.40 -8.74 -8.23
C ARG A 415 -28.78 -9.43 -6.93
N ILE A 416 -28.41 -8.88 -5.77
CA ILE A 416 -28.78 -9.41 -4.45
C ILE A 416 -30.31 -9.41 -4.30
N ASP A 417 -30.98 -8.32 -4.67
CA ASP A 417 -32.43 -8.20 -4.56
C ASP A 417 -33.15 -9.19 -5.49
N LYS A 418 -32.62 -9.39 -6.71
CA LYS A 418 -33.10 -10.43 -7.61
C LYS A 418 -32.93 -11.82 -7.01
N VAL A 419 -31.76 -12.14 -6.45
CA VAL A 419 -31.52 -13.44 -5.81
C VAL A 419 -32.45 -13.66 -4.62
N LYS A 420 -32.67 -12.63 -3.78
CA LYS A 420 -33.65 -12.71 -2.68
C LYS A 420 -35.04 -13.03 -3.19
N GLN A 421 -35.47 -12.38 -4.28
CA GLN A 421 -36.76 -12.66 -4.90
C GLN A 421 -36.83 -14.09 -5.46
N ASP A 422 -35.79 -14.55 -6.15
CA ASP A 422 -35.71 -15.90 -6.71
C ASP A 422 -35.75 -16.98 -5.60
N VAL A 423 -35.07 -16.74 -4.48
CA VAL A 423 -35.12 -17.62 -3.30
C VAL A 423 -36.52 -17.63 -2.69
N ALA A 424 -37.14 -16.47 -2.52
CA ALA A 424 -38.51 -16.39 -1.98
C ALA A 424 -39.52 -17.10 -2.89
N ASN A 425 -39.40 -16.92 -4.21
CA ASN A 425 -40.21 -17.61 -5.21
C ASN A 425 -39.99 -19.13 -5.13
N THR A 426 -38.72 -19.57 -5.09
CA THR A 426 -38.36 -20.99 -4.97
C THR A 426 -38.93 -21.61 -3.70
N GLN A 427 -38.82 -20.92 -2.56
CA GLN A 427 -39.39 -21.38 -1.31
C GLN A 427 -40.93 -21.50 -1.39
N SER A 428 -41.60 -20.54 -2.03
CA SER A 428 -43.04 -20.60 -2.30
C SER A 428 -43.41 -21.79 -3.17
N ASP A 429 -42.68 -22.01 -4.26
CA ASP A 429 -42.96 -23.10 -5.20
C ASP A 429 -42.67 -24.47 -4.58
N MET A 430 -41.58 -24.60 -3.83
CA MET A 430 -41.31 -25.80 -3.03
C MET A 430 -42.43 -26.07 -2.02
N THR A 431 -42.93 -25.03 -1.34
CA THR A 431 -44.06 -25.16 -0.42
C THR A 431 -45.34 -25.62 -1.15
N LYS A 432 -45.62 -25.07 -2.34
CA LYS A 432 -46.76 -25.52 -3.17
C LYS A 432 -46.60 -26.98 -3.60
N VAL A 433 -45.40 -27.40 -4.04
CA VAL A 433 -45.14 -28.79 -4.43
C VAL A 433 -45.25 -29.74 -3.24
N MET A 434 -44.72 -29.36 -2.07
CA MET A 434 -44.81 -30.17 -0.85
C MET A 434 -46.26 -30.32 -0.36
N ASN A 435 -47.06 -29.26 -0.41
CA ASN A 435 -48.45 -29.30 0.07
C ASN A 435 -49.41 -29.93 -0.94
N ASN A 436 -49.17 -29.76 -2.25
CA ASN A 436 -50.12 -30.13 -3.31
C ASN A 436 -49.59 -31.22 -4.26
N GLY A 437 -48.42 -31.78 -3.99
CA GLY A 437 -47.96 -33.07 -4.54
C GLY A 437 -48.04 -33.21 -6.05
N GLY A 438 -47.59 -32.21 -6.80
CA GLY A 438 -47.58 -32.24 -8.27
C GLY A 438 -48.96 -32.05 -8.91
N ASN A 439 -49.45 -30.80 -8.91
CA ASN A 439 -50.70 -30.39 -9.57
C ASN A 439 -51.99 -30.90 -8.89
N ASN A 440 -52.03 -30.86 -7.55
CA ASN A 440 -53.13 -31.33 -6.69
C ASN A 440 -53.41 -32.83 -6.83
N LYS A 441 -52.40 -33.62 -7.21
CA LYS A 441 -52.53 -35.07 -7.37
C LYS A 441 -52.26 -35.82 -6.08
N ILE A 442 -51.39 -35.32 -5.21
CA ILE A 442 -51.18 -35.89 -3.88
C ILE A 442 -51.51 -34.82 -2.84
N GLU A 443 -52.38 -35.15 -1.90
CA GLU A 443 -52.85 -34.27 -0.83
C GLU A 443 -52.48 -34.90 0.52
N TRP A 444 -51.81 -34.12 1.37
CA TRP A 444 -51.50 -34.48 2.75
C TRP A 444 -52.39 -33.65 3.69
N SER A 445 -53.19 -34.31 4.53
CA SER A 445 -54.13 -33.63 5.43
C SER A 445 -53.74 -33.81 6.90
N PRO A 446 -53.73 -32.74 7.73
CA PRO A 446 -54.00 -31.35 7.37
C PRO A 446 -52.86 -30.66 6.60
N ASN A 447 -51.64 -31.19 6.65
CA ASN A 447 -50.47 -30.77 5.87
C ASN A 447 -49.36 -31.82 5.95
N LEU A 448 -48.35 -31.74 5.08
CA LEU A 448 -47.25 -32.71 5.01
C LEU A 448 -46.52 -32.91 6.36
N MET A 449 -46.31 -31.84 7.13
CA MET A 449 -45.55 -31.91 8.39
C MET A 449 -46.30 -32.64 9.52
N ASN A 450 -47.63 -32.69 9.45
CA ASN A 450 -48.48 -33.28 10.49
C ASN A 450 -49.51 -34.26 9.89
N ALA A 451 -49.18 -34.87 8.75
CA ALA A 451 -50.15 -35.61 7.96
C ALA A 451 -50.69 -36.82 8.73
N THR A 452 -52.00 -36.92 8.83
CA THR A 452 -52.72 -38.12 9.31
C THR A 452 -53.35 -38.89 8.16
N GLN A 453 -53.47 -38.25 6.98
CA GLN A 453 -54.03 -38.85 5.78
C GLN A 453 -53.21 -38.44 4.54
N MET A 454 -53.11 -39.36 3.58
CA MET A 454 -52.60 -39.10 2.24
C MET A 454 -53.65 -39.50 1.21
N LYS A 455 -53.98 -38.59 0.29
CA LYS A 455 -54.84 -38.89 -0.87
C LYS A 455 -54.07 -38.76 -2.17
N ILE A 456 -54.31 -39.68 -3.11
CA ILE A 456 -53.81 -39.59 -4.49
C ILE A 456 -55.01 -39.50 -5.44
N HIS A 457 -55.25 -38.31 -5.98
CA HIS A 457 -56.41 -37.98 -6.81
C HIS A 457 -56.26 -38.44 -8.27
N THR A 458 -57.31 -39.06 -8.78
CA THR A 458 -57.47 -39.46 -10.19
C THR A 458 -58.75 -38.84 -10.75
N SER A 459 -59.02 -38.99 -12.05
CA SER A 459 -60.30 -38.56 -12.62
C SER A 459 -61.50 -39.38 -12.11
N TYR A 460 -61.27 -40.59 -11.58
CA TYR A 460 -62.31 -41.54 -11.20
C TYR A 460 -62.61 -41.57 -9.69
N GLY A 461 -61.74 -40.97 -8.88
CA GLY A 461 -61.70 -41.17 -7.43
C GLY A 461 -60.32 -40.87 -6.88
N TYR A 462 -60.03 -41.30 -5.66
CA TYR A 462 -58.74 -41.13 -5.03
C TYR A 462 -58.31 -42.36 -4.24
N TRP A 463 -57.02 -42.63 -4.20
CA TRP A 463 -56.46 -43.55 -3.21
C TRP A 463 -56.33 -42.81 -1.89
N LEU A 464 -56.82 -43.39 -0.80
CA LEU A 464 -56.68 -42.87 0.55
C LEU A 464 -55.83 -43.83 1.36
N LEU A 465 -54.89 -43.26 2.12
CA LEU A 465 -54.20 -43.92 3.22
C LEU A 465 -54.42 -43.08 4.47
N ASP A 466 -55.01 -43.67 5.50
CA ASP A 466 -55.24 -43.05 6.80
C ASP A 466 -55.16 -44.08 7.93
N ASP A 467 -55.57 -43.69 9.13
CA ASP A 467 -55.64 -44.54 10.31
C ASP A 467 -56.72 -45.63 10.21
N ALA A 468 -57.70 -45.50 9.32
CA ALA A 468 -58.75 -46.48 9.07
C ALA A 468 -58.32 -47.55 8.05
N GLY A 469 -57.31 -47.27 7.23
CA GLY A 469 -56.72 -48.25 6.32
C GLY A 469 -56.21 -47.65 5.00
N ALA A 470 -56.21 -48.47 3.95
CA ALA A 470 -55.76 -48.08 2.61
C ALA A 470 -56.73 -48.55 1.53
N GLY A 471 -57.21 -47.66 0.66
CA GLY A 471 -58.18 -48.06 -0.36
C GLY A 471 -58.41 -47.03 -1.45
N PHE A 472 -59.09 -47.45 -2.51
CA PHE A 472 -59.59 -46.56 -3.54
C PHE A 472 -61.02 -46.15 -3.21
N HIS A 473 -61.25 -44.85 -3.19
CA HIS A 473 -62.54 -44.21 -2.94
C HIS A 473 -63.01 -43.52 -4.21
N SER A 474 -64.31 -43.57 -4.47
CA SER A 474 -64.92 -42.73 -5.50
C SER A 474 -64.92 -41.26 -5.07
N ASN A 475 -65.16 -40.34 -6.01
CA ASN A 475 -65.15 -38.89 -5.74
C ASN A 475 -66.16 -38.44 -4.66
N ASN A 476 -67.20 -39.21 -4.37
CA ASN A 476 -68.18 -38.91 -3.31
C ASN A 476 -67.79 -39.48 -1.93
N GLY A 477 -66.62 -40.12 -1.81
CA GLY A 477 -66.09 -40.70 -0.57
C GLY A 477 -66.42 -42.17 -0.33
N THR A 478 -67.21 -42.81 -1.21
CA THR A 478 -67.54 -44.24 -1.06
C THR A 478 -66.30 -45.11 -1.31
N VAL A 479 -65.98 -46.00 -0.37
CA VAL A 479 -64.92 -47.02 -0.51
C VAL A 479 -65.32 -47.99 -1.62
N MET A 480 -64.51 -48.10 -2.67
CA MET A 480 -64.73 -49.02 -3.79
C MET A 480 -63.98 -50.34 -3.57
N ASN A 481 -62.74 -50.25 -3.08
CA ASN A 481 -61.95 -51.38 -2.66
C ASN A 481 -60.91 -50.92 -1.64
N GLY A 482 -60.61 -51.72 -0.63
CA GLY A 482 -59.64 -51.32 0.38
C GLY A 482 -59.30 -52.39 1.40
N LEU A 483 -58.24 -52.12 2.13
CA LEU A 483 -57.78 -52.84 3.30
C LEU A 483 -58.08 -51.98 4.52
N SER A 484 -58.85 -52.50 5.48
CA SER A 484 -59.01 -51.83 6.77
C SER A 484 -57.74 -51.95 7.63
N ALA A 485 -57.61 -51.09 8.64
CA ALA A 485 -56.48 -51.09 9.57
C ALA A 485 -56.29 -52.43 10.32
N ASP A 486 -57.36 -53.22 10.48
CA ASP A 486 -57.31 -54.58 11.07
C ASP A 486 -57.01 -55.69 10.04
N GLY A 487 -56.67 -55.33 8.79
CA GLY A 487 -56.20 -56.25 7.76
C GLY A 487 -57.29 -56.94 6.93
N ARG A 488 -58.55 -56.50 7.01
CA ARG A 488 -59.64 -57.08 6.19
C ARG A 488 -59.69 -56.43 4.82
N ILE A 489 -59.93 -57.23 3.79
CA ILE A 489 -60.08 -56.76 2.41
C ILE A 489 -61.57 -56.61 2.10
N TYR A 490 -61.97 -55.41 1.70
CA TYR A 490 -63.29 -55.09 1.18
C TYR A 490 -63.18 -54.89 -0.33
N ALA A 491 -63.79 -55.78 -1.11
CA ALA A 491 -63.82 -55.71 -2.57
C ALA A 491 -65.03 -56.46 -3.12
N ASP A 492 -65.59 -55.99 -4.23
CA ASP A 492 -66.69 -56.67 -4.95
C ASP A 492 -66.24 -58.01 -5.56
N SER A 493 -64.97 -58.13 -5.95
CA SER A 493 -64.39 -59.36 -6.50
C SER A 493 -62.91 -59.49 -6.10
N ILE A 494 -62.52 -60.71 -5.70
CA ILE A 494 -61.13 -61.07 -5.42
C ILE A 494 -60.73 -62.15 -6.44
N THR A 495 -59.84 -61.80 -7.36
CA THR A 495 -59.29 -62.74 -8.35
C THR A 495 -57.88 -63.14 -7.91
N GLY A 496 -57.65 -64.45 -7.70
CA GLY A 496 -56.35 -64.98 -7.33
C GLY A 496 -56.20 -66.43 -7.78
N ASN A 497 -54.96 -66.86 -8.03
CA ASN A 497 -54.67 -68.23 -8.48
C ASN A 497 -55.00 -69.28 -7.41
N THR A 498 -54.86 -68.92 -6.13
CA THR A 498 -55.26 -69.76 -5.00
C THR A 498 -55.74 -68.87 -3.87
N LEU A 499 -56.94 -69.15 -3.35
CA LEU A 499 -57.46 -68.52 -2.13
C LEU A 499 -57.46 -69.57 -1.01
N THR A 500 -56.51 -69.48 -0.09
CA THR A 500 -56.42 -70.36 1.09
C THR A 500 -57.02 -69.68 2.31
N GLY A 501 -57.94 -70.34 3.00
CA GLY A 501 -58.48 -69.86 4.27
C GLY A 501 -59.03 -71.00 5.12
N THR A 502 -58.93 -70.87 6.45
CA THR A 502 -59.44 -71.88 7.41
C THR A 502 -60.96 -72.02 7.33
N ASN A 503 -61.66 -70.95 6.94
CA ASN A 503 -63.10 -70.96 6.72
C ASN A 503 -63.49 -69.98 5.62
N ILE A 504 -64.20 -70.46 4.58
CA ILE A 504 -64.72 -69.63 3.48
C ILE A 504 -66.25 -69.69 3.55
N ASN A 505 -66.85 -68.71 4.22
CA ASN A 505 -68.31 -68.61 4.39
C ASN A 505 -68.93 -67.78 3.26
N GLY A 506 -69.37 -68.43 2.18
CA GLY A 506 -70.16 -67.79 1.12
C GLY A 506 -71.60 -68.29 1.11
N GLY A 507 -72.60 -67.39 1.04
CA GLY A 507 -74.00 -67.79 0.84
C GLY A 507 -74.24 -68.52 -0.49
N ARG A 508 -73.39 -68.25 -1.49
CA ARG A 508 -73.28 -68.95 -2.77
C ARG A 508 -71.82 -68.88 -3.24
N ILE A 509 -71.05 -69.96 -3.09
CA ILE A 509 -69.71 -70.05 -3.69
C ILE A 509 -69.90 -70.40 -5.16
N ASN A 510 -70.09 -69.38 -6.01
CA ASN A 510 -70.07 -69.54 -7.46
C ASN A 510 -68.60 -69.58 -7.94
N GLY A 511 -67.87 -70.65 -7.61
CA GLY A 511 -67.00 -71.24 -8.63
C GLY A 511 -67.96 -71.91 -9.59
N GLY A 512 -68.58 -71.12 -10.47
CA GLY A 512 -69.77 -71.53 -11.22
C GLY A 512 -69.45 -72.80 -11.99
N ILE A 513 -69.91 -73.96 -11.53
CA ILE A 513 -69.38 -75.27 -11.93
C ILE A 513 -67.93 -75.45 -11.45
N ILE A 514 -67.70 -76.42 -10.55
CA ILE A 514 -66.37 -77.00 -10.37
C ILE A 514 -66.20 -78.01 -11.50
N ASP A 515 -65.93 -77.52 -12.71
CA ASP A 515 -65.80 -78.36 -13.90
C ASP A 515 -64.38 -78.95 -13.94
N GLY A 516 -64.28 -80.27 -13.81
CA GLY A 516 -63.01 -80.99 -13.92
C GLY A 516 -62.13 -81.14 -12.66
N ALA A 517 -62.66 -81.05 -11.43
CA ALA A 517 -61.85 -81.30 -10.22
C ALA A 517 -62.40 -82.38 -9.27
N GLN A 518 -61.48 -83.13 -8.68
CA GLN A 518 -61.74 -84.18 -7.69
C GLN A 518 -62.17 -83.56 -6.34
N PHE A 519 -63.34 -83.95 -5.84
CA PHE A 519 -63.74 -83.62 -4.47
C PHE A 519 -63.10 -84.63 -3.49
N VAL A 520 -61.95 -84.28 -2.92
CA VAL A 520 -61.35 -85.05 -1.81
C VAL A 520 -61.82 -84.42 -0.50
N ALA A 521 -62.93 -84.93 0.04
CA ALA A 521 -63.48 -84.48 1.32
C ALA A 521 -63.73 -85.69 2.23
N GLY A 522 -63.41 -85.57 3.52
CA GLY A 522 -63.65 -86.63 4.50
C GLY A 522 -65.15 -86.94 4.72
N SER A 523 -66.05 -85.99 4.46
CA SER A 523 -67.50 -86.24 4.45
C SER A 523 -68.24 -85.19 3.61
N ILE A 524 -69.31 -85.60 2.91
CA ILE A 524 -70.24 -84.71 2.21
C ILE A 524 -71.59 -84.82 2.92
N LYS A 525 -72.07 -83.73 3.52
CA LYS A 525 -73.37 -83.67 4.20
C LYS A 525 -74.30 -82.72 3.46
N THR A 526 -75.36 -83.25 2.88
CA THR A 526 -76.42 -82.45 2.25
C THR A 526 -77.62 -82.32 3.19
N LYS A 527 -78.28 -81.16 3.23
CA LYS A 527 -79.46 -80.95 4.09
C LYS A 527 -80.73 -81.66 3.62
N SER A 528 -80.86 -82.02 2.34
CA SER A 528 -82.11 -82.57 1.79
C SER A 528 -81.93 -83.70 0.76
N HIS A 529 -81.10 -83.51 -0.25
CA HIS A 529 -80.81 -84.53 -1.26
C HIS A 529 -79.44 -84.28 -1.93
N ALA A 530 -78.82 -85.34 -2.41
CA ALA A 530 -77.69 -85.30 -3.34
C ALA A 530 -78.12 -85.94 -4.67
N GLN A 531 -77.85 -85.25 -5.78
CA GLN A 531 -78.13 -85.75 -7.13
C GLN A 531 -76.81 -85.84 -7.90
N PHE A 532 -76.58 -87.00 -8.51
CA PHE A 532 -75.46 -87.23 -9.41
C PHE A 532 -76.01 -87.30 -10.83
N LEU A 533 -75.73 -86.27 -11.63
CA LEU A 533 -76.19 -86.17 -13.01
C LEU A 533 -75.21 -86.88 -13.94
N ASN A 534 -75.72 -87.46 -15.03
CA ASN A 534 -74.88 -87.90 -16.14
C ASN A 534 -74.47 -86.71 -17.01
N SER A 535 -73.63 -86.96 -18.02
CA SER A 535 -73.14 -85.94 -18.96
C SER A 535 -74.24 -85.24 -19.78
N ALA A 536 -75.46 -85.78 -19.81
CA ALA A 536 -76.64 -85.17 -20.43
C ALA A 536 -77.51 -84.36 -19.44
N GLY A 537 -77.06 -84.20 -18.19
CA GLY A 537 -77.77 -83.44 -17.16
C GLY A 537 -78.95 -84.18 -16.51
N GLN A 538 -79.09 -85.48 -16.77
CA GLN A 538 -80.15 -86.31 -16.19
C GLN A 538 -79.67 -86.99 -14.91
N VAL A 539 -80.54 -87.13 -13.91
CA VAL A 539 -80.21 -87.78 -12.63
C VAL A 539 -79.91 -89.26 -12.88
N SER A 540 -78.65 -89.67 -12.68
CA SER A 540 -78.24 -91.08 -12.75
C SER A 540 -78.41 -91.80 -11.41
N THR A 541 -78.16 -91.07 -10.32
CA THR A 541 -78.36 -91.55 -8.94
C THR A 541 -78.87 -90.40 -8.10
N SER A 542 -79.96 -90.64 -7.37
CA SER A 542 -80.41 -89.76 -6.30
C SER A 542 -80.34 -90.48 -4.97
N VAL A 543 -79.83 -89.77 -3.96
CA VAL A 543 -79.87 -90.20 -2.57
C VAL A 543 -80.76 -89.23 -1.82
N ALA A 544 -81.90 -89.74 -1.35
CA ALA A 544 -82.88 -89.01 -0.56
C ALA A 544 -83.06 -89.66 0.81
N SER A 545 -83.67 -88.94 1.76
CA SER A 545 -83.90 -89.42 3.12
C SER A 545 -84.74 -90.70 3.20
N TYR A 546 -85.50 -91.01 2.15
CA TYR A 546 -86.41 -92.15 2.05
C TYR A 546 -85.90 -93.29 1.15
N GLY A 547 -84.68 -93.18 0.61
CA GLY A 547 -84.06 -94.27 -0.15
C GLY A 547 -83.16 -93.81 -1.30
N ILE A 548 -82.60 -94.81 -1.99
CA ILE A 548 -81.77 -94.61 -3.19
C ILE A 548 -82.58 -95.09 -4.40
N SER A 549 -82.64 -94.27 -5.44
CA SER A 549 -83.19 -94.65 -6.73
C SER A 549 -82.07 -94.62 -7.76
N THR A 550 -81.76 -95.77 -8.33
CA THR A 550 -80.71 -95.90 -9.34
C THR A 550 -80.98 -97.09 -10.26
N PRO A 551 -80.62 -97.01 -11.56
CA PRO A 551 -80.81 -98.12 -12.50
C PRO A 551 -80.02 -99.39 -12.12
N ALA A 552 -78.87 -99.22 -11.47
CA ALA A 552 -78.04 -100.31 -10.97
C ALA A 552 -77.31 -99.87 -9.70
N LEU A 553 -77.43 -100.66 -8.63
CA LEU A 553 -76.69 -100.46 -7.39
C LEU A 553 -75.77 -101.66 -7.21
N THR A 554 -74.46 -101.42 -7.22
CA THR A 554 -73.47 -102.42 -6.80
C THR A 554 -73.04 -102.06 -5.39
N VAL A 555 -73.36 -102.93 -4.43
CA VAL A 555 -72.87 -102.83 -3.05
C VAL A 555 -71.82 -103.92 -2.88
N ASP A 556 -70.62 -103.53 -2.48
CA ASP A 556 -69.54 -104.48 -2.21
C ASP A 556 -69.33 -104.55 -0.69
N GLY A 557 -69.79 -105.64 -0.06
CA GLY A 557 -69.81 -105.85 1.40
C GLY A 557 -71.15 -106.36 1.97
N ASP A 558 -71.16 -106.75 3.25
CA ASP A 558 -72.35 -107.25 3.95
C ASP A 558 -73.39 -106.13 4.20
N ILE A 559 -74.67 -106.46 4.01
CA ILE A 559 -75.80 -105.54 4.23
C ILE A 559 -76.48 -105.89 5.56
N ASP A 560 -76.13 -105.18 6.63
CA ASP A 560 -76.66 -105.45 7.98
C ASP A 560 -78.07 -104.86 8.26
N ARG A 561 -78.54 -103.90 7.45
CA ARG A 561 -79.88 -103.32 7.56
C ARG A 561 -80.44 -102.91 6.19
N ALA A 562 -81.57 -103.50 5.80
CA ALA A 562 -82.23 -103.21 4.53
C ALA A 562 -82.81 -101.79 4.48
N VAL A 563 -82.46 -101.04 3.44
CA VAL A 563 -83.18 -99.84 2.99
C VAL A 563 -84.09 -100.28 1.84
N ASN A 564 -85.35 -99.86 1.83
CA ASN A 564 -86.24 -100.09 0.69
C ASN A 564 -85.64 -99.43 -0.55
N ALA A 565 -85.07 -100.24 -1.44
CA ALA A 565 -84.51 -99.80 -2.71
C ALA A 565 -85.43 -100.27 -3.84
N ASN A 566 -85.88 -99.34 -4.68
CA ASN A 566 -86.55 -99.68 -5.93
C ASN A 566 -85.47 -99.81 -7.00
N ILE A 567 -85.11 -101.05 -7.31
CA ILE A 567 -84.08 -101.39 -8.29
C ILE A 567 -84.72 -102.15 -9.45
N GLN A 568 -84.28 -101.85 -10.66
CA GLN A 568 -84.81 -102.48 -11.87
C GLN A 568 -84.22 -103.88 -12.07
N TYR A 569 -82.98 -104.09 -11.64
CA TYR A 569 -82.31 -105.39 -11.63
C TYR A 569 -81.55 -105.56 -10.31
N LEU A 570 -81.72 -106.70 -9.66
CA LEU A 570 -80.91 -107.11 -8.51
C LEU A 570 -80.02 -108.27 -8.94
N HIS A 571 -78.71 -108.03 -8.96
CA HIS A 571 -77.72 -109.08 -9.14
C HIS A 571 -76.98 -109.28 -7.82
N VAL A 572 -77.12 -110.46 -7.22
CA VAL A 572 -76.41 -110.85 -6.00
C VAL A 572 -75.43 -111.95 -6.35
N SER A 573 -74.15 -111.71 -6.15
CA SER A 573 -73.07 -112.68 -6.42
C SER A 573 -72.74 -113.58 -5.22
N GLY A 574 -73.40 -113.37 -4.08
CA GLY A 574 -73.25 -114.16 -2.84
C GLY A 574 -74.50 -114.93 -2.42
N ASN A 575 -74.43 -115.66 -1.30
CA ASN A 575 -75.56 -116.43 -0.78
C ASN A 575 -76.66 -115.53 -0.21
N ILE A 576 -77.92 -115.86 -0.49
CA ILE A 576 -79.09 -115.29 0.19
C ILE A 576 -79.47 -116.24 1.32
N SER A 577 -79.21 -115.85 2.57
CA SER A 577 -79.64 -116.60 3.76
C SER A 577 -80.55 -115.75 4.64
N GLY A 578 -81.66 -116.33 5.12
CA GLY A 578 -82.61 -115.68 6.02
C GLY A 578 -82.95 -116.55 7.22
N ASN A 579 -83.07 -115.92 8.38
CA ASN A 579 -83.46 -116.50 9.66
C ASN A 579 -84.99 -116.55 9.77
N ALA A 580 -85.56 -117.70 9.38
CA ALA A 580 -86.88 -118.22 9.79
C ALA A 580 -88.16 -117.48 9.38
N SER A 581 -88.13 -116.44 8.53
CA SER A 581 -89.33 -115.91 7.86
C SER A 581 -89.08 -115.86 6.35
N GLY A 582 -89.83 -116.64 5.56
CA GLY A 582 -89.57 -116.86 4.13
C GLY A 582 -89.46 -115.58 3.27
N LEU A 583 -88.79 -115.72 2.12
CA LEU A 583 -88.62 -114.67 1.10
C LEU A 583 -89.98 -114.24 0.52
N TYR A 584 -90.36 -112.98 0.73
CA TYR A 584 -91.60 -112.41 0.18
C TYR A 584 -91.30 -111.63 -1.11
N LEU A 585 -91.59 -112.23 -2.26
CA LEU A 585 -91.57 -111.56 -3.55
C LEU A 585 -93.01 -111.15 -3.91
N GLN A 586 -93.29 -109.85 -3.97
CA GLN A 586 -94.59 -109.36 -4.47
C GLN A 586 -94.51 -109.20 -5.99
N GLY A 587 -94.98 -110.21 -6.72
CA GLY A 587 -95.10 -110.21 -8.18
C GLY A 587 -94.94 -111.62 -8.74
N PRO A 588 -95.43 -111.89 -9.98
CA PRO A 588 -95.23 -113.19 -10.61
C PRO A 588 -93.73 -113.49 -10.73
N VAL A 589 -93.29 -114.57 -10.10
CA VAL A 589 -91.92 -115.06 -10.22
C VAL A 589 -91.84 -115.88 -11.49
N TYR A 590 -90.89 -115.54 -12.36
CA TYR A 590 -90.60 -116.30 -13.57
C TYR A 590 -89.24 -116.94 -13.38
N VAL A 591 -89.19 -118.27 -13.53
CA VAL A 591 -87.92 -119.00 -13.65
C VAL A 591 -87.89 -119.63 -15.04
N ASP A 592 -86.80 -119.39 -15.76
CA ASP A 592 -86.60 -119.75 -17.17
C ASP A 592 -87.76 -119.35 -18.09
N GLY A 593 -88.27 -118.13 -17.85
CA GLY A 593 -89.29 -117.50 -18.68
C GLY A 593 -90.70 -118.07 -18.52
N ARG A 594 -90.93 -119.02 -17.61
CA ARG A 594 -92.28 -119.49 -17.25
C ARG A 594 -92.65 -119.06 -15.85
N LYS A 595 -93.89 -118.61 -15.71
CA LYS A 595 -94.46 -118.18 -14.43
C LYS A 595 -94.65 -119.39 -13.52
N ILE A 596 -94.16 -119.32 -12.29
CA ILE A 596 -94.39 -120.30 -11.24
C ILE A 596 -95.32 -119.74 -10.16
#